data_AF-A0A2L0EWI8-F1
#
_entry.id   AF-A0A2L0EWI8-F1
#
_cell.length_a   1.000
_cell.length_b   1.000
_cell.length_c   1.000
_cell.angle_alpha   90.00
_cell.angle_beta   90.00
_cell.angle_gamma   90.00
#
_symmetry.space_group_name_H-M   'P 1'
#
loop_
_entity.id
_entity.type
_entity.pdbx_description
1 polymer ?
#
loop_
_entity_poly.entity_id
_entity_poly.type
_entity_poly.pdbx_seq_one_letter_code
_entity_poly.pdbx_strand_id
1 'polypeptide(L)'
;MNSAPATLERAQRRLAAAGGRHIGDLISWNTDRIDVTREAARRVFATEGLGHLIPDMDPATALSRAAAEVKRPSGILVRPFARPKGDTSAAVGIYVQKTREGEAGDEYVCGARCRVDRHTGTIVGLPPDGAPPIAEALAHAEAMAAHGNHLVTHAETRDISFAMVATAKALSGVPLRDRGGFYLLPPSTCGAWLRLRPGLEQLGVKPIRIEMHDAPDNVAVARAAAQGALEADVAELIADLDKAASDGMRQNALARRVELCKELTAKAELYRGVLAGVADRITARVKELQHSFQLQLDGGDGVSFTIPVVND
;
A
#
# COMPACT_ATOMS: atom_id res chain seq x y z
N MET A 1 -1.77 18.61 27.20
CA MET A 1 -0.79 17.52 27.42
C MET A 1 -0.14 17.18 26.08
N ASN A 2 1.08 17.66 25.82
CA ASN A 2 1.85 17.36 24.59
C ASN A 2 3.36 17.49 24.86
N SER A 3 3.86 16.78 25.88
CA SER A 3 5.28 16.80 26.29
C SER A 3 6.12 15.68 25.66
N ALA A 4 5.47 14.67 25.05
CA ALA A 4 6.16 13.50 24.50
C ALA A 4 7.16 13.84 23.37
N PRO A 5 6.83 14.68 22.36
CA PRO A 5 7.76 14.99 21.27
C PRO A 5 9.01 15.72 21.78
N ALA A 6 8.82 16.72 22.65
CA ALA A 6 9.91 17.53 23.22
C ALA A 6 10.79 16.79 24.23
N THR A 7 10.30 15.67 24.79
CA THR A 7 11.07 14.79 25.68
C THR A 7 11.91 13.83 24.85
N LEU A 8 11.34 13.32 23.76
CA LEU A 8 12.00 12.41 22.84
C LEU A 8 13.15 13.11 22.08
N GLU A 9 12.94 14.35 21.61
CA GLU A 9 14.00 15.17 21.00
C GLU A 9 15.16 15.47 21.96
N ARG A 10 14.87 15.68 23.26
CA ARG A 10 15.92 15.90 24.27
C ARG A 10 16.73 14.64 24.57
N ALA A 11 16.08 13.48 24.58
CA ALA A 11 16.75 12.19 24.75
C ALA A 11 17.64 11.88 23.53
N GLN A 12 17.15 12.15 22.31
CA GLN A 12 17.92 12.01 21.07
C GLN A 12 19.17 12.90 21.06
N ARG A 13 19.04 14.19 21.42
CA ARG A 13 20.20 15.10 21.51
C ARG A 13 21.26 14.63 22.51
N ARG A 14 20.86 13.97 23.60
CA ARG A 14 21.79 13.39 24.58
C ARG A 14 22.49 12.13 24.06
N LEU A 15 21.79 11.27 23.31
CA LEU A 15 22.37 10.09 22.67
C LEU A 15 23.30 10.44 21.51
N ALA A 16 22.92 11.41 20.66
CA ALA A 16 23.79 11.94 19.62
C ALA A 16 25.06 12.60 20.21
N ALA A 17 24.93 13.28 21.36
CA ALA A 17 26.07 13.84 22.10
C ALA A 17 26.97 12.76 22.74
N ALA A 18 26.52 11.50 22.86
CA ALA A 18 27.31 10.38 23.33
C ALA A 18 28.18 9.72 22.24
N GLY A 19 28.16 10.22 21.01
CA GLY A 19 29.18 9.93 19.98
C GLY A 19 29.04 8.61 19.23
N GLY A 20 27.89 7.93 19.32
CA GLY A 20 27.66 6.66 18.63
C GLY A 20 27.50 6.78 17.11
N ARG A 21 27.97 5.80 16.34
CA ARG A 21 27.81 5.75 14.87
C ARG A 21 26.32 5.67 14.52
N HIS A 22 25.86 6.48 13.55
CA HIS A 22 24.49 6.38 13.02
C HIS A 22 24.27 5.04 12.31
N ILE A 23 23.25 4.30 12.75
CA ILE A 23 22.92 2.95 12.25
C ILE A 23 21.60 2.91 11.47
N GLY A 24 20.84 4.00 11.46
CA GLY A 24 19.58 4.13 10.71
C GLY A 24 18.62 5.10 11.39
N ASP A 25 17.44 5.28 10.80
CA ASP A 25 16.37 6.10 11.38
C ASP A 25 15.11 5.26 11.57
N LEU A 26 14.46 5.36 12.73
CA LEU A 26 13.07 4.92 12.85
C LEU A 26 12.16 6.03 12.34
N ILE A 27 11.34 5.69 11.37
CA ILE A 27 10.31 6.57 10.82
C ILE A 27 8.92 6.06 11.17
N SER A 28 8.01 7.00 11.36
CA SER A 28 6.58 6.76 11.51
C SER A 28 5.84 8.00 11.01
N TRP A 29 4.52 7.95 10.97
CA TRP A 29 3.72 9.12 10.63
C TRP A 29 2.34 9.00 11.25
N ASN A 30 1.75 10.17 11.50
CA ASN A 30 0.31 10.31 11.66
C ASN A 30 -0.23 11.06 10.44
N THR A 31 -1.53 10.94 10.21
CA THR A 31 -2.22 11.69 9.17
C THR A 31 -3.41 12.39 9.80
N ASP A 32 -3.60 13.66 9.47
CA ASP A 32 -4.89 14.31 9.71
C ASP A 32 -5.91 13.85 8.65
N ARG A 33 -7.09 14.48 8.61
CA ARG A 33 -7.97 14.34 7.45
C ARG A 33 -7.27 15.02 6.27
N ILE A 34 -6.89 14.22 5.28
CA ILE A 34 -6.21 14.67 4.08
C ILE A 34 -7.21 14.65 2.94
N ASP A 35 -7.27 15.77 2.25
CA ASP A 35 -7.99 15.98 1.00
C ASP A 35 -7.18 16.98 0.19
N VAL A 36 -6.46 16.47 -0.81
CA VAL A 36 -5.55 17.25 -1.65
C VAL A 36 -5.68 16.76 -3.09
N THR A 37 -5.39 17.63 -4.06
CA THR A 37 -5.35 17.20 -5.45
C THR A 37 -4.27 16.13 -5.65
N ARG A 38 -4.55 15.13 -6.48
CA ARG A 38 -3.57 14.07 -6.84
C ARG A 38 -2.31 14.66 -7.44
N GLU A 39 -2.44 15.74 -8.21
CA GLU A 39 -1.31 16.47 -8.79
C GLU A 39 -0.41 17.09 -7.72
N ALA A 40 -0.98 17.75 -6.71
CA ALA A 40 -0.21 18.33 -5.61
C ALA A 40 0.52 17.24 -4.80
N ALA A 41 -0.18 16.16 -4.47
CA ALA A 41 0.44 15.01 -3.79
C ALA A 41 1.58 14.42 -4.64
N ARG A 42 1.35 14.18 -5.94
CA ARG A 42 2.35 13.65 -6.87
C ARG A 42 3.60 14.52 -6.92
N ARG A 43 3.47 15.85 -6.96
CA ARG A 43 4.60 16.78 -6.93
C ARG A 43 5.46 16.61 -5.68
N VAL A 44 4.83 16.43 -4.51
CA VAL A 44 5.55 16.20 -3.25
C VAL A 44 6.35 14.90 -3.31
N PHE A 45 5.75 13.79 -3.73
CA PHE A 45 6.46 12.51 -3.81
C PHE A 45 7.51 12.48 -4.94
N ALA A 46 7.30 13.25 -6.01
CA ALA A 46 8.23 13.33 -7.15
C ALA A 46 9.60 13.94 -6.79
N THR A 47 9.73 14.66 -5.68
CA THR A 47 11.02 15.22 -5.23
C THR A 47 12.07 14.13 -4.97
N GLU A 48 11.62 12.91 -4.64
CA GLU A 48 12.47 11.72 -4.48
C GLU A 48 12.18 10.65 -5.55
N GLY A 49 11.59 11.04 -6.70
CA GLY A 49 11.25 10.09 -7.77
C GLY A 49 10.07 9.16 -7.46
N LEU A 50 9.34 9.41 -6.37
CA LEU A 50 8.24 8.56 -5.88
C LEU A 50 6.86 9.02 -6.37
N GLY A 51 6.78 9.95 -7.33
CA GLY A 51 5.50 10.48 -7.83
C GLY A 51 4.55 9.41 -8.36
N HIS A 52 5.09 8.30 -8.85
CA HIS A 52 4.31 7.14 -9.32
C HIS A 52 3.49 6.45 -8.22
N LEU A 53 3.81 6.69 -6.94
CA LEU A 53 3.03 6.17 -5.79
C LEU A 53 1.67 6.86 -5.62
N ILE A 54 1.44 7.97 -6.34
CA ILE A 54 0.14 8.63 -6.45
C ILE A 54 -0.40 8.39 -7.87
N PRO A 55 -1.00 7.21 -8.12
CA PRO A 55 -1.52 6.87 -9.43
C PRO A 55 -2.75 7.74 -9.76
N ASP A 56 -3.03 7.87 -11.05
CA ASP A 56 -4.33 8.35 -11.50
C ASP A 56 -5.41 7.34 -11.08
N MET A 57 -6.58 7.85 -10.73
CA MET A 57 -7.73 7.03 -10.35
C MET A 57 -8.65 6.90 -11.55
N ASP A 58 -8.85 5.68 -12.04
CA ASP A 58 -9.79 5.46 -13.12
C ASP A 58 -11.24 5.69 -12.63
N PRO A 59 -12.11 6.29 -13.45
CA PRO A 59 -13.49 6.60 -13.05
C PRO A 59 -14.33 5.38 -12.63
N ALA A 60 -14.03 4.17 -13.13
CA ALA A 60 -14.75 2.96 -12.77
C ALA A 60 -14.40 2.48 -11.36
N THR A 61 -13.12 2.52 -10.99
CA THR A 61 -12.64 2.28 -9.63
C THR A 61 -13.14 3.37 -8.68
N ALA A 62 -13.12 4.64 -9.11
CA ALA A 62 -13.67 5.74 -8.31
C ALA A 62 -15.17 5.56 -8.02
N LEU A 63 -15.97 5.18 -9.02
CA LEU A 63 -17.39 4.87 -8.84
C LEU A 63 -17.60 3.68 -7.89
N SER A 64 -16.81 2.61 -8.04
CA SER A 64 -16.87 1.44 -7.16
C SER A 64 -16.52 1.80 -5.71
N ARG A 65 -15.51 2.64 -5.50
CA ARG A 65 -15.12 3.15 -4.18
C ARG A 65 -16.22 4.04 -3.61
N ALA A 66 -16.78 4.95 -4.39
CA ALA A 66 -17.89 5.81 -3.97
C ALA A 66 -19.13 4.99 -3.56
N ALA A 67 -19.44 3.91 -4.28
CA ALA A 67 -20.53 3.00 -3.92
C ALA A 67 -20.33 2.31 -2.56
N ALA A 68 -19.08 2.10 -2.15
CA ALA A 68 -18.74 1.50 -0.87
C ALA A 68 -18.66 2.52 0.28
N GLU A 69 -18.22 3.75 -0.01
CA GLU A 69 -17.89 4.77 1.00
C GLU A 69 -19.04 5.75 1.27
N VAL A 70 -19.86 6.06 0.28
CA VAL A 70 -21.01 6.97 0.48
C VAL A 70 -22.05 6.27 1.35
N LYS A 71 -22.38 6.89 2.48
CA LYS A 71 -23.32 6.35 3.46
C LYS A 71 -24.68 6.11 2.80
N ARG A 72 -25.11 4.86 2.79
CA ARG A 72 -26.39 4.42 2.23
C ARG A 72 -27.53 4.76 3.20
N PRO A 73 -28.58 5.46 2.76
CA PRO A 73 -29.83 5.58 3.50
C PRO A 73 -30.47 4.21 3.77
N SER A 74 -31.31 4.11 4.80
CA SER A 74 -32.10 2.89 5.04
C SER A 74 -33.02 2.62 3.85
N GLY A 75 -33.15 1.36 3.45
CA GLY A 75 -33.99 0.97 2.30
C GLY A 75 -33.34 1.22 0.94
N ILE A 76 -32.11 1.74 0.87
CA ILE A 76 -31.36 1.86 -0.39
C ILE A 76 -30.39 0.69 -0.56
N LEU A 77 -30.49 0.04 -1.73
CA LEU A 77 -29.56 -0.98 -2.21
C LEU A 77 -28.81 -0.45 -3.44
N VAL A 78 -27.49 -0.57 -3.42
CA VAL A 78 -26.62 -0.23 -4.57
C VAL A 78 -26.07 -1.51 -5.15
N ARG A 79 -26.25 -1.74 -6.47
CA ARG A 79 -25.74 -2.93 -7.15
C ARG A 79 -25.06 -2.57 -8.47
N PRO A 80 -23.87 -3.11 -8.75
CA PRO A 80 -23.26 -2.97 -10.07
C PRO A 80 -24.09 -3.70 -11.12
N PHE A 81 -24.21 -3.11 -12.31
CA PHE A 81 -24.77 -3.81 -13.46
C PHE A 81 -23.74 -4.80 -14.00
N ALA A 82 -24.12 -6.08 -14.11
CA ALA A 82 -23.25 -7.12 -14.66
C ALA A 82 -22.90 -6.87 -16.14
N ARG A 83 -23.82 -6.23 -16.88
CA ARG A 83 -23.64 -5.82 -18.26
C ARG A 83 -24.11 -4.37 -18.40
N PRO A 84 -23.25 -3.39 -18.10
CA PRO A 84 -23.61 -2.00 -18.34
C PRO A 84 -23.80 -1.77 -19.85
N LYS A 85 -24.54 -0.72 -20.23
CA LYS A 85 -24.71 -0.37 -21.66
C LYS A 85 -23.32 -0.10 -22.27
N GLY A 86 -23.13 -0.44 -23.55
CA GLY A 86 -21.81 -0.40 -24.22
C GLY A 86 -21.18 1.00 -24.33
N ASP A 87 -21.91 2.04 -23.93
CA ASP A 87 -21.49 3.43 -23.85
C ASP A 87 -20.90 3.80 -22.48
N THR A 88 -20.62 2.83 -21.61
CA THR A 88 -20.00 3.08 -20.30
C THR A 88 -19.10 1.91 -19.86
N SER A 89 -18.03 2.21 -19.13
CA SER A 89 -17.12 1.20 -18.57
C SER A 89 -17.63 0.62 -17.25
N ALA A 90 -18.45 1.36 -16.51
CA ALA A 90 -19.02 0.93 -15.24
C ALA A 90 -20.33 1.66 -14.94
N ALA A 91 -21.31 0.93 -14.44
CA ALA A 91 -22.57 1.49 -13.98
C ALA A 91 -23.11 0.71 -12.77
N VAL A 92 -23.80 1.41 -11.90
CA VAL A 92 -24.50 0.87 -10.73
C VAL A 92 -25.96 1.31 -10.76
N GLY A 93 -26.86 0.42 -10.36
CA GLY A 93 -28.25 0.73 -10.07
C GLY A 93 -28.43 1.09 -8.60
N ILE A 94 -29.25 2.10 -8.34
CA ILE A 94 -29.68 2.49 -7.00
C ILE A 94 -31.14 2.08 -6.89
N TYR A 95 -31.41 1.18 -5.96
CA TYR A 95 -32.71 0.56 -5.76
C TYR A 95 -33.29 0.98 -4.42
N VAL A 96 -34.58 1.26 -4.41
CA VAL A 96 -35.35 1.62 -3.22
C VAL A 96 -36.22 0.44 -2.84
N GLN A 97 -36.22 0.11 -1.55
CA GLN A 97 -37.13 -0.87 -0.96
C GLN A 97 -38.57 -0.35 -1.01
N LYS A 98 -39.44 -1.10 -1.66
CA LYS A 98 -40.85 -0.77 -1.83
C LYS A 98 -41.74 -1.49 -0.81
N THR A 99 -41.44 -2.75 -0.51
CA THR A 99 -42.12 -3.54 0.53
C THR A 99 -41.10 -4.20 1.44
N ARG A 100 -41.52 -4.46 2.69
CA ARG A 100 -40.73 -5.15 3.70
C ARG A 100 -41.45 -6.41 4.11
N GLU A 101 -41.17 -7.50 3.40
CA GLU A 101 -41.90 -8.77 3.54
C GLU A 101 -41.16 -9.80 4.40
N GLY A 102 -40.02 -9.40 5.00
CA GLY A 102 -39.30 -10.24 5.96
C GLY A 102 -38.66 -11.46 5.30
N GLU A 103 -38.98 -12.66 5.77
CA GLU A 103 -38.40 -13.93 5.28
C GLU A 103 -38.73 -14.21 3.80
N ALA A 104 -39.79 -13.60 3.25
CA ALA A 104 -40.16 -13.72 1.83
C ALA A 104 -39.26 -12.90 0.90
N GLY A 105 -38.43 -12.00 1.45
CA GLY A 105 -37.55 -11.10 0.71
C GLY A 105 -38.20 -9.74 0.43
N ASP A 106 -37.39 -8.70 0.45
CA ASP A 106 -37.86 -7.34 0.20
C ASP A 106 -37.99 -7.04 -1.31
N GLU A 107 -39.05 -6.33 -1.72
CA GLU A 107 -39.20 -5.84 -3.10
C GLU A 107 -38.36 -4.57 -3.28
N TYR A 108 -37.52 -4.55 -4.31
CA TYR A 108 -36.68 -3.41 -4.66
C TYR A 108 -37.00 -2.88 -6.08
N VAL A 109 -37.11 -1.56 -6.22
CA VAL A 109 -37.34 -0.88 -7.50
C VAL A 109 -36.16 0.02 -7.83
N CYS A 110 -35.67 -0.04 -9.07
CA CYS A 110 -34.59 0.85 -9.52
C CYS A 110 -35.10 2.29 -9.60
N GLY A 111 -34.61 3.15 -8.70
CA GLY A 111 -35.03 4.55 -8.61
C GLY A 111 -34.06 5.53 -9.27
N ALA A 112 -32.82 5.10 -9.50
CA ALA A 112 -31.79 5.87 -10.21
C ALA A 112 -30.62 4.96 -10.63
N ARG A 113 -29.70 5.52 -11.40
CA ARG A 113 -28.44 4.87 -11.81
C ARG A 113 -27.29 5.85 -11.69
N CYS A 114 -26.10 5.33 -11.46
CA CYS A 114 -24.87 6.10 -11.52
C CYS A 114 -23.90 5.39 -12.47
N ARG A 115 -23.31 6.11 -13.44
CA ARG A 115 -22.45 5.51 -14.47
C ARG A 115 -21.29 6.42 -14.86
N VAL A 116 -20.26 5.83 -15.45
CA VAL A 116 -19.17 6.58 -16.08
C VAL A 116 -19.60 6.98 -17.50
N ASP A 117 -19.63 8.27 -17.80
CA ASP A 117 -19.77 8.75 -19.17
C ASP A 117 -18.48 8.44 -19.95
N ARG A 118 -18.61 7.72 -21.07
CA ARG A 118 -17.44 7.29 -21.85
C ARG A 118 -16.77 8.42 -22.63
N HIS A 119 -17.47 9.50 -22.94
CA HIS A 119 -16.92 10.62 -23.71
C HIS A 119 -16.17 11.59 -22.82
N THR A 120 -16.73 11.90 -21.65
CA THR A 120 -16.14 12.86 -20.72
C THR A 120 -15.28 12.20 -19.63
N GLY A 121 -15.45 10.91 -19.41
CA GLY A 121 -14.83 10.18 -18.29
C GLY A 121 -15.44 10.54 -16.92
N THR A 122 -16.52 11.33 -16.89
CA THR A 122 -17.13 11.79 -15.63
C THR A 122 -18.18 10.81 -15.14
N ILE A 123 -18.29 10.67 -13.83
CA ILE A 123 -19.35 9.88 -13.19
C ILE A 123 -20.61 10.75 -13.10
N VAL A 124 -21.76 10.21 -13.52
CA VAL A 124 -23.04 10.93 -13.55
C VAL A 124 -24.15 10.11 -12.91
N GLY A 125 -24.98 10.78 -12.10
CA GLY A 125 -26.25 10.27 -11.62
C GLY A 125 -27.34 10.52 -12.67
N LEU A 126 -28.15 9.51 -12.95
CA LEU A 126 -29.18 9.54 -13.99
C LEU A 126 -30.47 8.87 -13.51
N PRO A 127 -31.63 9.27 -14.04
CA PRO A 127 -32.87 8.51 -13.87
C PRO A 127 -32.76 7.04 -14.33
N PRO A 128 -33.65 6.15 -13.85
CA PRO A 128 -33.78 4.80 -14.37
C PRO A 128 -34.18 4.84 -15.86
N ASP A 129 -33.88 3.77 -16.61
CA ASP A 129 -34.27 3.72 -18.02
C ASP A 129 -35.80 3.67 -18.15
N GLY A 130 -36.37 4.61 -18.91
CA GLY A 130 -37.79 4.58 -19.28
C GLY A 130 -38.78 4.85 -18.14
N ALA A 131 -38.32 5.33 -16.98
CA ALA A 131 -39.17 5.62 -15.83
C ALA A 131 -38.74 6.94 -15.14
N PRO A 132 -39.67 7.64 -14.45
CA PRO A 132 -39.32 8.81 -13.66
C PRO A 132 -38.39 8.42 -12.49
N PRO A 133 -37.51 9.32 -12.03
CA PRO A 133 -36.62 9.05 -10.91
C PRO A 133 -37.38 8.97 -9.59
N ILE A 134 -36.89 8.13 -8.68
CA ILE A 134 -37.27 8.20 -7.26
C ILE A 134 -36.30 9.16 -6.59
N ALA A 135 -36.83 10.22 -5.95
CA ALA A 135 -36.04 11.36 -5.47
C ALA A 135 -34.86 10.96 -4.57
N GLU A 136 -35.07 10.07 -3.61
CA GLU A 136 -34.02 9.62 -2.69
C GLU A 136 -32.93 8.80 -3.39
N ALA A 137 -33.30 7.98 -4.39
CA ALA A 137 -32.34 7.20 -5.17
C ALA A 137 -31.50 8.11 -6.06
N LEU A 138 -32.12 9.12 -6.68
CA LEU A 138 -31.42 10.08 -7.52
C LEU A 138 -30.45 10.93 -6.70
N ALA A 139 -30.89 11.45 -5.54
CA ALA A 139 -30.03 12.19 -4.62
C ALA A 139 -28.83 11.34 -4.16
N HIS A 140 -29.04 10.04 -3.89
CA HIS A 140 -27.93 9.15 -3.57
C HIS A 140 -26.99 8.90 -4.76
N ALA A 141 -27.53 8.73 -5.97
CA ALA A 141 -26.74 8.59 -7.18
C ALA A 141 -25.89 9.83 -7.49
N GLU A 142 -26.42 11.02 -7.25
CA GLU A 142 -25.73 12.31 -7.39
C GLU A 142 -24.63 12.47 -6.34
N ALA A 143 -24.89 12.12 -5.07
CA ALA A 143 -23.87 12.12 -4.03
C ALA A 143 -22.72 11.15 -4.34
N MET A 144 -23.04 9.95 -4.84
CA MET A 144 -22.03 9.00 -5.34
C MET A 144 -21.24 9.54 -6.52
N ALA A 145 -21.90 10.18 -7.48
CA ALA A 145 -21.24 10.78 -8.63
C ALA A 145 -20.29 11.91 -8.22
N ALA A 146 -20.74 12.80 -7.32
CA ALA A 146 -19.92 13.88 -6.78
C ALA A 146 -18.68 13.34 -6.05
N HIS A 147 -18.86 12.36 -5.15
CA HIS A 147 -17.74 11.75 -4.43
C HIS A 147 -16.79 11.01 -5.37
N GLY A 148 -17.30 10.25 -6.33
CA GLY A 148 -16.49 9.55 -7.32
C GLY A 148 -15.64 10.51 -8.15
N ASN A 149 -16.23 11.59 -8.68
CA ASN A 149 -15.47 12.59 -9.45
C ASN A 149 -14.44 13.33 -8.58
N HIS A 150 -14.74 13.54 -7.29
CA HIS A 150 -13.76 14.05 -6.35
C HIS A 150 -12.57 13.09 -6.21
N LEU A 151 -12.80 11.78 -6.01
CA LEU A 151 -11.74 10.76 -5.91
C LEU A 151 -10.86 10.63 -7.17
N VAL A 152 -11.41 10.92 -8.36
CA VAL A 152 -10.64 10.95 -9.62
C VAL A 152 -9.55 12.03 -9.57
N THR A 153 -9.85 13.17 -8.95
CA THR A 153 -8.96 14.35 -8.95
C THR A 153 -8.20 14.53 -7.64
N HIS A 154 -8.69 13.97 -6.54
CA HIS A 154 -8.15 14.14 -5.18
C HIS A 154 -7.65 12.81 -4.60
N ALA A 155 -6.61 12.91 -3.78
CA ALA A 155 -6.10 11.85 -2.95
C ALA A 155 -6.53 12.13 -1.50
N GLU A 156 -7.20 11.15 -0.90
CA GLU A 156 -7.65 11.25 0.48
C GLU A 156 -6.65 10.59 1.45
N THR A 157 -6.91 10.68 2.75
CA THR A 157 -6.09 10.04 3.80
C THR A 157 -5.74 8.60 3.48
N ARG A 158 -6.68 7.81 2.93
CA ARG A 158 -6.44 6.41 2.56
C ARG A 158 -5.38 6.28 1.46
N ASP A 159 -5.48 7.06 0.39
CA ASP A 159 -4.53 7.06 -0.73
C ASP A 159 -3.13 7.47 -0.25
N ILE A 160 -3.04 8.54 0.56
CA ILE A 160 -1.76 9.01 1.10
C ILE A 160 -1.17 8.00 2.08
N SER A 161 -1.99 7.34 2.90
CA SER A 161 -1.53 6.30 3.83
C SER A 161 -0.89 5.13 3.08
N PHE A 162 -1.49 4.69 1.97
CA PHE A 162 -0.88 3.66 1.12
C PHE A 162 0.42 4.14 0.48
N ALA A 163 0.46 5.37 -0.02
CA ALA A 163 1.67 5.96 -0.59
C ALA A 163 2.80 6.08 0.45
N MET A 164 2.49 6.37 1.72
CA MET A 164 3.47 6.42 2.81
C MET A 164 4.07 5.04 3.13
N VAL A 165 3.24 3.99 3.17
CA VAL A 165 3.73 2.61 3.33
C VAL A 165 4.63 2.21 2.15
N ALA A 166 4.20 2.54 0.93
CA ALA A 166 4.98 2.26 -0.27
C ALA A 166 6.29 3.08 -0.32
N THR A 167 6.29 4.30 0.21
CA THR A 167 7.49 5.13 0.38
C THR A 167 8.47 4.49 1.35
N ALA A 168 8.01 4.01 2.51
CA ALA A 168 8.86 3.29 3.43
C ALA A 168 9.51 2.06 2.76
N LYS A 169 8.74 1.30 1.97
CA LYS A 169 9.26 0.17 1.18
C LYS A 169 10.30 0.61 0.14
N ALA A 170 10.01 1.66 -0.63
CA ALA A 170 10.92 2.19 -1.66
C ALA A 170 12.25 2.69 -1.07
N LEU A 171 12.22 3.17 0.17
CA LEU A 171 13.40 3.56 0.94
C LEU A 171 14.07 2.39 1.68
N SER A 172 13.74 1.14 1.32
CA SER A 172 14.26 -0.09 1.96
C SER A 172 13.95 -0.21 3.45
N GLY A 173 12.86 0.42 3.89
CA GLY A 173 12.41 0.38 5.27
C GLY A 173 11.91 -1.00 5.67
N VAL A 174 12.31 -1.46 6.86
CA VAL A 174 11.83 -2.71 7.46
C VAL A 174 10.88 -2.41 8.62
N PRO A 175 9.72 -3.05 8.72
CA PRO A 175 8.79 -2.81 9.81
C PRO A 175 9.33 -3.36 11.13
N LEU A 176 9.11 -2.64 12.23
CA LEU A 176 9.44 -3.14 13.58
C LEU A 176 8.37 -4.05 14.18
N ARG A 177 7.17 -4.07 13.58
CA ARG A 177 6.03 -4.91 13.99
C ARG A 177 5.29 -5.42 12.77
N ASP A 178 4.67 -6.59 12.89
CA ASP A 178 3.94 -7.25 11.78
C ASP A 178 2.84 -6.37 11.17
N ARG A 179 2.25 -5.47 11.97
CA ARG A 179 1.19 -4.53 11.54
C ARG A 179 1.72 -3.13 11.12
N GLY A 180 3.01 -3.01 10.76
CA GLY A 180 3.60 -1.79 10.19
C GLY A 180 3.73 -0.60 11.16
N GLY A 181 3.78 0.64 10.70
CA GLY A 181 3.65 1.85 11.56
C GLY A 181 4.91 2.39 12.23
N PHE A 182 5.94 1.59 12.49
CA PHE A 182 7.32 2.08 12.64
C PHE A 182 8.20 1.29 11.70
N TYR A 183 9.04 2.00 10.95
CA TYR A 183 9.96 1.42 9.98
C TYR A 183 11.37 1.87 10.29
N LEU A 184 12.30 0.93 10.37
CA LEU A 184 13.72 1.25 10.35
C LEU A 184 14.13 1.51 8.91
N LEU A 185 14.74 2.66 8.63
CA LEU A 185 15.42 2.95 7.38
C LEU A 185 16.92 2.71 7.53
N PRO A 186 17.60 2.17 6.50
CA PRO A 186 19.05 2.13 6.48
C PRO A 186 19.63 3.55 6.35
N PRO A 187 20.86 3.80 6.84
CA PRO A 187 21.48 5.14 6.81
C PRO A 187 21.50 5.79 5.43
N SER A 188 21.67 4.99 4.36
CA SER A 188 21.77 5.44 2.98
C SER A 188 20.49 6.12 2.44
N THR A 189 19.32 5.78 2.97
CA THR A 189 18.03 6.31 2.49
C THR A 189 17.39 7.32 3.45
N CYS A 190 17.97 7.50 4.64
CA CYS A 190 17.50 8.47 5.65
C CYS A 190 17.44 9.92 5.09
N GLY A 191 18.39 10.29 4.23
CA GLY A 191 18.42 11.61 3.59
C GLY A 191 17.22 11.88 2.67
N ALA A 192 16.68 10.86 2.01
CA ALA A 192 15.50 10.99 1.16
C ALA A 192 14.23 11.27 1.98
N TRP A 193 14.08 10.58 3.11
CA TRP A 193 12.99 10.85 4.06
C TRP A 193 13.03 12.29 4.58
N LEU A 194 14.22 12.80 4.90
CA LEU A 194 14.41 14.18 5.35
C LEU A 194 14.00 15.21 4.31
N ARG A 195 14.28 14.96 3.03
CA ARG A 195 13.89 15.85 1.94
C ARG A 195 12.39 15.80 1.63
N LEU A 196 11.74 14.64 1.82
CA LEU A 196 10.28 14.51 1.67
C LEU A 196 9.51 15.21 2.78
N ARG A 197 10.03 15.20 4.00
CA ARG A 197 9.32 15.65 5.21
C ARG A 197 8.58 16.98 5.06
N PRO A 198 9.18 18.09 4.56
CA PRO A 198 8.48 19.36 4.46
C PRO A 198 7.27 19.30 3.52
N GLY A 199 7.39 18.57 2.41
CA GLY A 199 6.28 18.37 1.48
C GLY A 199 5.18 17.50 2.07
N LEU A 200 5.55 16.45 2.80
CA LEU A 200 4.59 15.59 3.52
C LEU A 200 3.79 16.37 4.56
N GLU A 201 4.45 17.28 5.30
CA GLU A 201 3.79 18.18 6.25
C GLU A 201 2.76 19.11 5.57
N GLN A 202 3.04 19.59 4.35
CA GLN A 202 2.07 20.38 3.57
C GLN A 202 0.85 19.56 3.13
N LEU A 203 0.98 18.24 3.00
CA LEU A 203 -0.15 17.35 2.68
C LEU A 203 -0.98 16.98 3.91
N GLY A 204 -0.62 17.43 5.12
CA GLY A 204 -1.29 17.03 6.37
C GLY A 204 -0.80 15.70 6.95
N VAL A 205 0.34 15.19 6.47
CA VAL A 205 1.07 14.10 7.12
C VAL A 205 1.92 14.71 8.24
N LYS A 206 2.07 14.00 9.36
CA LYS A 206 2.93 14.37 10.48
C LYS A 206 4.06 13.34 10.59
N PRO A 207 5.19 13.52 9.87
CA PRO A 207 6.29 12.59 9.88
C PRO A 207 6.99 12.58 11.24
N ILE A 208 7.28 11.40 11.75
CA ILE A 208 8.04 11.14 12.97
C ILE A 208 9.37 10.54 12.54
N ARG A 209 10.47 11.00 13.15
CA ARG A 209 11.83 10.51 12.90
C ARG A 209 12.56 10.35 14.23
N ILE A 210 13.23 9.22 14.40
CA ILE A 210 14.10 8.93 15.54
C ILE A 210 15.42 8.41 15.00
N GLU A 211 16.48 9.21 15.16
CA GLU A 211 17.83 8.80 14.79
C GLU A 211 18.30 7.67 15.71
N MET A 212 18.77 6.59 15.11
CA MET A 212 19.36 5.47 15.84
C MET A 212 20.88 5.52 15.73
N HIS A 213 21.53 5.51 16.89
CA HIS A 213 22.98 5.38 17.03
C HIS A 213 23.32 4.03 17.66
N ASP A 214 24.57 3.59 17.51
CA ASP A 214 25.12 2.29 17.94
C ASP A 214 25.17 2.05 19.48
N ALA A 215 24.04 2.19 20.15
CA ALA A 215 23.86 1.66 21.50
C ALA A 215 23.51 0.15 21.42
N PRO A 216 23.92 -0.69 22.39
CA PRO A 216 23.64 -2.12 22.39
C PRO A 216 22.16 -2.47 22.15
N ASP A 217 21.24 -1.78 22.85
CA ASP A 217 19.80 -1.99 22.71
C ASP A 217 19.29 -1.58 21.31
N ASN A 218 19.80 -0.46 20.78
CA ASN A 218 19.42 0.02 19.45
C ASN A 218 19.87 -0.96 18.37
N VAL A 219 21.12 -1.45 18.47
CA VAL A 219 21.65 -2.45 17.53
C VAL A 219 20.86 -3.74 17.62
N ALA A 220 20.50 -4.20 18.82
CA ALA A 220 19.69 -5.40 19.00
C ALA A 220 18.30 -5.25 18.36
N VAL A 221 17.61 -4.13 18.59
CA VAL A 221 16.30 -3.84 17.98
C VAL A 221 16.41 -3.74 16.46
N ALA A 222 17.39 -3.00 15.96
CA ALA A 222 17.59 -2.81 14.53
C ALA A 222 17.95 -4.13 13.83
N ARG A 223 18.78 -4.97 14.46
CA ARG A 223 19.13 -6.30 13.97
C ARG A 223 17.94 -7.22 13.94
N ALA A 224 17.17 -7.29 15.03
CA ALA A 224 15.97 -8.14 15.08
C ALA A 224 14.94 -7.73 14.01
N ALA A 225 14.68 -6.44 13.83
CA ALA A 225 13.76 -5.94 12.81
C ALA A 225 14.25 -6.23 11.38
N ALA A 226 15.51 -5.94 11.08
CA ALA A 226 16.07 -6.19 9.76
C ALA A 226 16.16 -7.69 9.44
N GLN A 227 16.63 -8.50 10.39
CA GLN A 227 16.73 -9.95 10.23
C GLN A 227 15.33 -10.57 10.04
N GLY A 228 14.39 -10.27 10.93
CA GLY A 228 13.03 -10.83 10.85
C GLY A 228 12.30 -10.45 9.56
N ALA A 229 12.45 -9.20 9.09
CA ALA A 229 11.86 -8.78 7.83
C ALA A 229 12.48 -9.49 6.62
N LEU A 230 13.81 -9.60 6.58
CA LEU A 230 14.49 -10.31 5.48
C LEU A 230 14.20 -11.81 5.49
N GLU A 231 14.13 -12.44 6.67
CA GLU A 231 13.78 -13.85 6.80
C GLU A 231 12.33 -14.14 6.39
N ALA A 232 11.40 -13.23 6.69
CA ALA A 232 10.02 -13.31 6.21
C ALA A 232 9.95 -13.22 4.67
N ASP A 233 10.66 -12.24 4.07
CA ASP A 233 10.76 -12.10 2.61
C ASP A 233 11.38 -13.37 1.98
N VAL A 234 12.39 -13.98 2.61
CA VAL A 234 12.98 -15.27 2.18
C VAL A 234 11.97 -16.42 2.28
N ALA A 235 11.19 -16.49 3.36
CA ALA A 235 10.21 -17.55 3.56
C ALA A 235 9.08 -17.49 2.50
N GLU A 236 8.64 -16.29 2.13
CA GLU A 236 7.67 -16.09 1.03
C GLU A 236 8.23 -16.60 -0.31
N LEU A 237 9.50 -16.29 -0.61
CA LEU A 237 10.17 -16.76 -1.83
C LEU A 237 10.33 -18.28 -1.87
N ILE A 238 10.57 -18.94 -0.72
CA ILE A 238 10.60 -20.40 -0.64
C ILE A 238 9.22 -20.99 -0.96
N ALA A 239 8.17 -20.46 -0.35
CA ALA A 239 6.80 -20.92 -0.62
C ALA A 239 6.40 -20.71 -2.09
N ASP A 240 6.82 -19.59 -2.69
CA ASP A 240 6.61 -19.33 -4.12
C ASP A 240 7.39 -20.30 -5.02
N LEU A 241 8.60 -20.71 -4.62
CA LEU A 241 9.40 -21.70 -5.34
C LEU A 241 8.77 -23.09 -5.26
N ASP A 242 8.31 -23.50 -4.07
CA ASP A 242 7.59 -24.77 -3.87
C ASP A 242 6.35 -24.83 -4.76
N LYS A 243 5.58 -23.73 -4.80
CA LYS A 243 4.42 -23.59 -5.67
C LYS A 243 4.80 -23.64 -7.15
N ALA A 244 5.91 -23.00 -7.54
CA ALA A 244 6.39 -23.06 -8.91
C ALA A 244 6.75 -24.50 -9.32
N ALA A 245 7.34 -25.28 -8.40
CA ALA A 245 7.70 -26.67 -8.62
C ALA A 245 6.47 -27.62 -8.64
N SER A 246 5.46 -27.37 -7.81
CA SER A 246 4.28 -28.26 -7.71
C SER A 246 3.19 -27.95 -8.75
N ASP A 247 2.83 -26.67 -8.90
CA ASP A 247 1.65 -26.23 -9.64
C ASP A 247 2.02 -25.62 -11.00
N GLY A 248 3.32 -25.36 -11.21
CA GLY A 248 3.82 -24.56 -12.31
C GLY A 248 3.58 -23.07 -12.11
N MET A 249 4.52 -22.26 -12.59
CA MET A 249 4.40 -20.80 -12.55
C MET A 249 4.63 -20.20 -13.94
N ARG A 250 3.87 -19.15 -14.30
CA ARG A 250 4.06 -18.44 -15.57
C ARG A 250 5.45 -17.79 -15.62
N GLN A 251 6.10 -17.77 -16.79
CA GLN A 251 7.43 -17.19 -16.98
C GLN A 251 7.57 -15.74 -16.44
N ASN A 252 6.58 -14.87 -16.70
CA ASN A 252 6.61 -13.50 -16.18
C ASN A 252 6.61 -13.44 -14.64
N ALA A 253 5.96 -14.40 -13.99
CA ALA A 253 5.93 -14.46 -12.54
C ALA A 253 7.27 -14.98 -11.98
N LEU A 254 7.89 -15.97 -12.63
CA LEU A 254 9.24 -16.46 -12.31
C LEU A 254 10.29 -15.35 -12.48
N ALA A 255 10.30 -14.66 -13.63
CA ALA A 255 11.19 -13.53 -13.87
C ALA A 255 11.06 -12.44 -12.79
N ARG A 256 9.84 -12.17 -12.32
CA ARG A 256 9.61 -11.24 -11.23
C ARG A 256 10.20 -11.71 -9.89
N ARG A 257 10.18 -13.02 -9.60
CA ARG A 257 10.81 -13.58 -8.38
C ARG A 257 12.33 -13.50 -8.43
N VAL A 258 12.92 -13.67 -9.61
CA VAL A 258 14.37 -13.43 -9.82
C VAL A 258 14.73 -11.98 -9.49
N GLU A 259 13.94 -11.01 -9.97
CA GLU A 259 14.15 -9.59 -9.62
C GLU A 259 13.95 -9.33 -8.11
N LEU A 260 12.93 -9.93 -7.48
CA LEU A 260 12.74 -9.82 -6.03
C LEU A 260 13.94 -10.35 -5.24
N CYS A 261 14.60 -11.43 -5.70
CA CYS A 261 15.83 -11.93 -5.07
C CYS A 261 16.99 -10.92 -5.17
N LYS A 262 17.12 -10.22 -6.31
CA LYS A 262 18.12 -9.16 -6.47
C LYS A 262 17.84 -7.99 -5.54
N GLU A 263 16.58 -7.56 -5.46
CA GLU A 263 16.13 -6.50 -4.54
C GLU A 263 16.42 -6.87 -3.08
N LEU A 264 16.15 -8.13 -2.69
CA LEU A 264 16.37 -8.61 -1.32
C LEU A 264 17.87 -8.68 -0.97
N THR A 265 18.70 -9.09 -1.92
CA THR A 265 20.17 -9.06 -1.76
C THR A 265 20.67 -7.63 -1.58
N ALA A 266 20.20 -6.69 -2.40
CA ALA A 266 20.54 -5.28 -2.25
C ALA A 266 20.08 -4.73 -0.90
N LYS A 267 18.88 -5.07 -0.45
CA LYS A 267 18.35 -4.68 0.87
C LYS A 267 19.20 -5.23 2.01
N ALA A 268 19.63 -6.49 1.97
CA ALA A 268 20.52 -7.08 2.97
C ALA A 268 21.87 -6.33 3.06
N GLU A 269 22.42 -5.91 1.91
CA GLU A 269 23.64 -5.10 1.85
C GLU A 269 23.48 -3.76 2.57
N LEU A 270 22.35 -3.08 2.40
CA LEU A 270 22.08 -1.79 3.07
C LEU A 270 22.07 -1.92 4.59
N TYR A 271 21.74 -3.09 5.13
CA TYR A 271 21.73 -3.39 6.56
C TYR A 271 22.98 -4.13 7.05
N ARG A 272 24.00 -4.36 6.20
CA ARG A 272 25.20 -5.13 6.56
C ARG A 272 25.86 -4.65 7.86
N GLY A 273 25.90 -3.35 8.09
CA GLY A 273 26.47 -2.76 9.32
C GLY A 273 25.76 -3.20 10.62
N VAL A 274 24.45 -3.43 10.56
CA VAL A 274 23.64 -3.87 11.72
C VAL A 274 23.52 -5.39 11.80
N LEU A 275 23.48 -6.06 10.65
CA LEU A 275 23.32 -7.51 10.54
C LEU A 275 24.63 -8.29 10.72
N ALA A 276 25.79 -7.67 10.49
CA ALA A 276 27.10 -8.33 10.50
C ALA A 276 27.07 -9.63 9.66
N GLY A 277 27.62 -10.75 10.17
CA GLY A 277 27.65 -12.03 9.46
C GLY A 277 26.28 -12.66 9.14
N VAL A 278 25.18 -12.13 9.67
CA VAL A 278 23.82 -12.57 9.29
C VAL A 278 23.50 -12.13 7.84
N ALA A 279 23.99 -10.96 7.42
CA ALA A 279 23.74 -10.47 6.06
C ALA A 279 24.32 -11.40 4.99
N ASP A 280 25.50 -11.98 5.25
CA ASP A 280 26.15 -12.90 4.32
C ASP A 280 25.38 -14.22 4.23
N ARG A 281 24.86 -14.74 5.35
CA ARG A 281 23.99 -15.94 5.36
C ARG A 281 22.70 -15.72 4.59
N ILE A 282 22.02 -14.58 4.82
CA ILE A 282 20.81 -14.22 4.07
C ILE A 282 21.13 -14.10 2.59
N THR A 283 22.21 -13.41 2.23
CA THR A 283 22.63 -13.22 0.83
C THR A 283 22.93 -14.55 0.13
N ALA A 284 23.61 -15.48 0.82
CA ALA A 284 23.86 -16.81 0.27
C ALA A 284 22.55 -17.55 -0.02
N ARG A 285 21.62 -17.57 0.95
CA ARG A 285 20.30 -18.21 0.79
C ARG A 285 19.47 -17.58 -0.33
N VAL A 286 19.51 -16.26 -0.47
CA VAL A 286 18.79 -15.55 -1.54
C VAL A 286 19.39 -15.86 -2.91
N LYS A 287 20.71 -16.00 -3.03
CA LYS A 287 21.36 -16.41 -4.28
C LYS A 287 21.00 -17.82 -4.70
N GLU A 288 20.89 -18.75 -3.74
CA GLU A 288 20.39 -20.11 -4.00
C GLU A 288 18.96 -20.08 -4.54
N LEU A 289 18.06 -19.32 -3.92
CA LEU A 289 16.69 -19.15 -4.41
C LEU A 289 16.64 -18.52 -5.80
N GLN A 290 17.46 -17.49 -6.04
CA GLN A 290 17.55 -16.84 -7.34
C GLN A 290 17.97 -17.83 -8.43
N HIS A 291 18.99 -18.65 -8.16
CA HIS A 291 19.44 -19.70 -9.06
C HIS A 291 18.33 -20.73 -9.35
N SER A 292 17.61 -21.16 -8.31
CA SER A 292 16.49 -22.10 -8.48
C SER A 292 15.34 -21.53 -9.31
N PHE A 293 14.96 -20.26 -9.11
CA PHE A 293 13.97 -19.60 -9.95
C PHE A 293 14.46 -19.43 -11.40
N GLN A 294 15.75 -19.18 -11.60
CA GLN A 294 16.34 -19.08 -12.95
C GLN A 294 16.29 -20.43 -13.67
N LEU A 295 16.62 -21.54 -12.99
CA LEU A 295 16.51 -22.89 -13.57
C LEU A 295 15.07 -23.22 -14.00
N GLN A 296 14.09 -22.87 -13.15
CA GLN A 296 12.66 -23.01 -13.48
C GLN A 296 12.26 -22.15 -14.68
N LEU A 297 12.82 -20.94 -14.80
CA LEU A 297 12.55 -20.03 -15.91
C LEU A 297 13.14 -20.55 -17.24
N ASP A 298 14.32 -21.15 -17.19
CA ASP A 298 15.05 -21.68 -18.35
C ASP A 298 14.49 -23.04 -18.83
N GLY A 299 13.45 -23.56 -18.15
CA GLY A 299 12.79 -24.82 -18.52
C GLY A 299 13.53 -26.08 -18.06
N GLY A 300 14.42 -25.97 -17.07
CA GLY A 300 15.02 -27.13 -16.43
C GLY A 300 14.00 -27.88 -15.57
N ASP A 301 13.91 -29.20 -15.72
CA ASP A 301 13.13 -30.05 -14.81
C ASP A 301 13.54 -29.73 -13.37
N GLY A 302 12.54 -29.34 -12.56
CA GLY A 302 12.73 -28.90 -11.18
C GLY A 302 13.50 -29.93 -10.37
N VAL A 303 14.77 -29.66 -10.10
CA VAL A 303 15.56 -30.48 -9.18
C VAL A 303 15.04 -30.18 -7.77
N SER A 304 14.35 -31.15 -7.19
CA SER A 304 13.99 -31.16 -5.77
C SER A 304 15.27 -31.03 -4.95
N PHE A 305 15.39 -29.96 -4.16
CA PHE A 305 16.47 -29.79 -3.20
C PHE A 305 15.94 -29.56 -1.81
N THR A 306 16.40 -30.42 -0.89
CA THR A 306 16.19 -30.32 0.55
C THR A 306 17.01 -29.15 1.08
N ILE A 307 16.35 -28.05 1.44
CA ILE A 307 16.99 -27.02 2.27
C ILE A 307 17.12 -27.63 3.68
N PRO A 308 18.32 -27.84 4.23
CA PRO A 308 18.44 -28.31 5.60
C PRO A 308 17.90 -27.22 6.54
N VAL A 309 16.80 -27.54 7.22
CA VAL A 309 16.40 -26.82 8.44
C VAL A 309 17.43 -27.18 9.50
N VAL A 310 18.45 -26.35 9.66
CA VAL A 310 19.32 -26.43 10.82
C VAL A 310 18.70 -25.53 11.88
N ASN A 311 18.11 -26.15 12.90
CA ASN A 311 17.80 -25.48 14.15
C ASN A 311 19.12 -25.00 14.76
N ASP A 312 19.20 -23.70 15.05
CA ASP A 312 19.84 -23.13 16.24
C ASP A 312 19.41 -21.65 16.40
#